data_AF-F4C1K1-F1
#
_entry.id   AF-F4C1K1-F1
#
_cell.length_a   1.000
_cell.length_b   1.000
_cell.length_c   1.000
_cell.angle_alpha   90.00
_cell.angle_beta   90.00
_cell.angle_gamma   90.00
#
_symmetry.space_group_name_H-M   'P 1'
#
loop_
_entity.id
_entity.type
_entity.pdbx_description
1 polymer ?
#
loop_
_entity_poly.entity_id
_entity_poly.type
_entity_poly.pdbx_seq_one_letter_code
_entity_poly.pdbx_strand_id
1 'polypeptide(L)'
;MATAYVKKLVTIAEEQYNSYHLESESDVELSKQIRKYWTDLGFSFPGVTTAWSAIFISWCIKKAGATGEEFLFNPAHARFVHAAIQNAIQDTGVFRAYPYQAIEPGLGDIIHHNRGNKRYDFEFAKKNKAYESHSAIVVERGTDAKGNYVLTVGGNESDSIRKKLIRLDKQWKIIAREINPYICIIRNLK
;
A
#
# COMPACT_ATOMS: atom_id res chain seq x y z
N MET A 1 10.14 16.20 9.05
CA MET A 1 8.73 16.65 8.95
C MET A 1 8.12 16.03 7.70
N ALA A 2 6.86 15.61 7.74
CA ALA A 2 6.17 15.07 6.56
C ALA A 2 5.99 16.15 5.47
N THR A 3 6.26 15.81 4.22
CA THR A 3 6.09 16.70 3.05
C THR A 3 4.61 17.04 2.83
N ALA A 4 4.32 18.06 2.03
CA ALA A 4 2.95 18.38 1.64
C ALA A 4 2.28 17.22 0.90
N TYR A 5 3.05 16.50 0.06
CA TYR A 5 2.58 15.30 -0.63
C TYR A 5 2.19 14.19 0.36
N VAL A 6 3.07 13.87 1.31
CA VAL A 6 2.80 12.84 2.33
C VAL A 6 1.54 13.18 3.14
N LYS A 7 1.40 14.43 3.60
CA LYS A 7 0.20 14.87 4.35
C LYS A 7 -1.07 14.66 3.54
N LYS A 8 -1.05 15.01 2.25
CA LYS A 8 -2.19 14.84 1.35
C LYS A 8 -2.51 13.37 1.09
N LEU A 9 -1.50 12.53 0.87
CA LEU A 9 -1.68 11.08 0.68
C LEU A 9 -2.32 10.43 1.91
N VAL A 10 -1.80 10.73 3.10
CA VAL A 10 -2.34 10.23 4.37
C VAL A 10 -3.79 10.68 4.56
N THR A 11 -4.06 11.98 4.32
CA THR A 11 -5.42 12.54 4.43
C THR A 11 -6.40 11.83 3.50
N ILE A 12 -6.04 11.63 2.23
CA ILE A 12 -6.90 10.93 1.27
C ILE A 12 -7.20 9.50 1.73
N ALA A 13 -6.18 8.75 2.17
CA ALA A 13 -6.37 7.37 2.63
C ALA A 13 -7.26 7.30 3.88
N GLU A 14 -7.04 8.20 4.84
CA GLU A 14 -7.86 8.34 6.05
C GLU A 14 -9.32 8.71 5.73
N GLU A 15 -9.55 9.65 4.82
CA GLU A 15 -10.91 10.02 4.37
C GLU A 15 -11.63 8.84 3.72
N GLN A 16 -10.94 8.04 2.89
CA GLN A 16 -11.55 6.85 2.31
C GLN A 16 -11.90 5.81 3.40
N TYR A 17 -11.02 5.61 4.38
CA TYR A 17 -11.33 4.75 5.52
C TYR A 17 -12.55 5.28 6.29
N ASN A 18 -12.54 6.55 6.70
CA ASN A 18 -13.62 7.13 7.50
C ASN A 18 -14.98 7.05 6.81
N SER A 19 -15.03 7.24 5.48
CA SER A 19 -16.27 7.18 4.71
C SER A 19 -16.81 5.77 4.50
N TYR A 20 -15.96 4.75 4.40
CA TYR A 20 -16.38 3.43 3.89
C TYR A 20 -16.02 2.23 4.77
N HIS A 21 -15.39 2.42 5.93
CA HIS A 21 -14.97 1.31 6.78
C HIS A 21 -16.12 0.51 7.43
N LEU A 22 -17.36 0.98 7.33
CA LEU A 22 -18.54 0.23 7.78
C LEU A 22 -19.25 -0.49 6.63
N GLU A 23 -18.89 -0.17 5.39
CA GLU A 23 -19.49 -0.72 4.17
C GLU A 23 -18.75 -1.99 3.74
N SER A 24 -19.47 -2.91 3.09
CA SER A 24 -18.94 -3.99 2.26
C SER A 24 -18.79 -3.51 0.82
N GLU A 25 -17.88 -4.11 0.05
CA GLU A 25 -17.70 -3.79 -1.38
C GLU A 25 -18.95 -4.05 -2.22
N SER A 26 -19.88 -4.87 -1.72
CA SER A 26 -21.21 -5.10 -2.30
C SER A 26 -22.18 -3.95 -2.06
N ASP A 27 -21.94 -3.10 -1.06
CA ASP A 27 -22.85 -2.03 -0.69
C ASP A 27 -22.78 -0.89 -1.71
N VAL A 28 -23.92 -0.23 -1.92
CA VAL A 28 -24.12 0.68 -3.06
C VAL A 28 -23.08 1.80 -3.08
N GLU A 29 -22.79 2.41 -1.93
CA GLU A 29 -21.90 3.57 -1.85
C GLU A 29 -20.43 3.19 -2.05
N LEU A 30 -19.96 2.13 -1.38
CA LEU A 30 -18.60 1.64 -1.61
C LEU A 30 -18.44 1.07 -3.03
N SER A 31 -19.43 0.37 -3.59
CA SER A 31 -19.38 -0.13 -4.96
C SER A 31 -19.24 1.00 -6.00
N LYS A 32 -20.01 2.09 -5.84
CA LYS A 32 -19.85 3.32 -6.65
C LYS A 32 -18.47 3.92 -6.50
N GLN A 33 -17.94 3.97 -5.28
CA GLN A 33 -16.61 4.50 -5.01
C GLN A 33 -15.50 3.62 -5.61
N ILE A 34 -15.62 2.29 -5.53
CA ILE A 34 -14.68 1.37 -6.16
C ILE A 34 -14.66 1.60 -7.66
N ARG A 35 -15.82 1.70 -8.31
CA ARG A 35 -15.91 2.06 -9.73
C ARG A 35 -15.15 3.35 -10.03
N LYS A 36 -15.29 4.37 -9.18
CA LYS A 36 -14.56 5.64 -9.31
C LYS A 36 -13.04 5.45 -9.24
N TYR A 37 -12.54 4.58 -8.35
CA TYR A 37 -11.11 4.29 -8.29
C TYR A 37 -10.55 3.77 -9.62
N TRP A 38 -11.28 2.85 -10.26
CA TRP A 38 -10.91 2.30 -11.57
C TRP A 38 -10.96 3.37 -12.66
N THR A 39 -12.08 4.10 -12.77
CA THR A 39 -12.29 5.04 -13.87
C THR A 39 -11.40 6.29 -13.78
N ASP A 40 -11.13 6.81 -12.57
CA ASP A 40 -10.22 7.95 -12.38
C ASP A 40 -8.76 7.60 -12.78
N LEU A 41 -8.40 6.32 -12.74
CA LEU A 41 -7.11 5.80 -13.20
C LEU A 41 -7.09 5.50 -14.71
N GLY A 42 -8.23 5.57 -15.39
CA GLY A 42 -8.36 5.24 -16.81
C GLY A 42 -8.53 3.75 -17.10
N PHE A 43 -8.85 2.93 -16.09
CA PHE A 43 -9.14 1.52 -16.26
C PHE A 43 -10.66 1.28 -16.35
N SER A 44 -11.06 0.26 -17.12
CA SER A 44 -12.44 -0.23 -17.12
C SER A 44 -12.77 -0.85 -15.76
N PHE A 45 -13.95 -0.55 -15.22
CA PHE A 45 -14.43 -1.14 -13.98
C PHE A 45 -14.94 -2.58 -14.22
N PRO A 46 -14.30 -3.61 -13.65
CA PRO A 46 -14.67 -5.01 -13.89
C PRO A 46 -15.76 -5.53 -12.94
N GLY A 47 -16.27 -4.71 -12.02
CA GLY A 47 -17.11 -5.14 -10.91
C GLY A 47 -16.33 -5.28 -9.60
N VAL A 48 -17.06 -5.33 -8.48
CA VAL A 48 -16.46 -5.34 -7.13
C VAL A 48 -15.88 -6.68 -6.72
N THR A 49 -16.29 -7.78 -7.37
CA THR A 49 -15.75 -9.12 -7.14
C THR A 49 -14.31 -9.29 -7.65
N THR A 50 -13.83 -8.37 -8.48
CA THR A 50 -12.43 -8.31 -8.89
C THR A 50 -11.63 -7.54 -7.85
N ALA A 51 -10.53 -8.13 -7.39
CA ALA A 51 -9.66 -7.51 -6.39
C ALA A 51 -9.25 -6.08 -6.79
N TRP A 52 -9.55 -5.11 -5.93
CA TRP A 52 -9.35 -3.68 -6.19
C TRP A 52 -8.34 -3.03 -5.23
N SER A 53 -7.65 -3.81 -4.40
CA SER A 53 -6.66 -3.30 -3.43
C SER A 53 -5.51 -2.53 -4.10
N ALA A 54 -4.97 -3.01 -5.21
CA ALA A 54 -3.90 -2.31 -5.94
C ALA A 54 -4.40 -1.04 -6.65
N ILE A 55 -5.66 -1.07 -7.11
CA ILE A 55 -6.34 0.10 -7.68
C ILE A 55 -6.55 1.18 -6.61
N PHE A 56 -6.96 0.81 -5.41
CA PHE A 56 -7.08 1.73 -4.28
C PHE A 56 -5.75 2.44 -3.99
N ILE A 57 -4.65 1.69 -3.85
CA ILE A 57 -3.32 2.27 -3.59
C ILE A 57 -2.90 3.21 -4.73
N SER A 58 -3.02 2.75 -5.98
CA SER A 58 -2.73 3.55 -7.17
C SER A 58 -3.56 4.84 -7.22
N TRP A 59 -4.85 4.77 -6.86
CA TRP A 59 -5.75 5.92 -6.85
C TRP A 59 -5.35 6.92 -5.77
N CYS A 60 -5.08 6.49 -4.54
CA CYS A 60 -4.61 7.36 -3.46
C CYS A 60 -3.33 8.11 -3.84
N ILE A 61 -2.35 7.40 -4.43
CA ILE A 61 -1.06 7.96 -4.87
C ILE A 61 -1.26 9.00 -5.99
N LYS A 62 -2.12 8.69 -6.98
CA LYS A 62 -2.45 9.64 -8.06
C LYS A 62 -3.18 10.86 -7.53
N LYS A 63 -4.17 10.69 -6.66
CA LYS A 63 -4.96 11.80 -6.08
C LYS A 63 -4.12 12.70 -5.17
N ALA A 64 -3.10 12.15 -4.52
CA ALA A 64 -2.12 12.94 -3.79
C ALA A 64 -1.25 13.82 -4.72
N GLY A 65 -1.13 13.45 -6.00
CA GLY A 65 -0.46 14.25 -7.04
C GLY A 65 0.79 13.61 -7.62
N ALA A 66 0.99 12.29 -7.49
CA ALA A 66 2.05 11.61 -8.21
C ALA A 66 1.70 11.46 -9.69
N THR A 67 2.69 11.57 -10.57
CA THR A 67 2.53 11.37 -12.02
C THR A 67 2.83 9.92 -12.41
N GLY A 68 2.53 9.57 -13.67
CA GLY A 68 2.85 8.25 -14.23
C GLY A 68 4.36 8.00 -14.40
N GLU A 69 5.17 9.06 -14.38
CA GLU A 69 6.64 8.95 -14.37
C GLU A 69 7.17 8.62 -12.97
N GLU A 70 6.45 9.04 -11.92
CA GLU A 70 6.84 8.83 -10.54
C GLU A 70 6.38 7.47 -10.00
N PHE A 71 5.17 7.03 -10.38
CA PHE A 71 4.59 5.79 -9.88
C PHE A 71 3.90 4.98 -11.00
N LEU A 72 4.17 3.68 -11.02
CA LEU A 72 3.50 2.76 -11.94
C LEU A 72 2.08 2.43 -11.45
N PHE A 73 1.08 3.20 -11.88
CA PHE A 73 -0.32 2.90 -11.58
C PHE A 73 -0.75 1.57 -12.21
N ASN A 74 -1.19 0.62 -11.40
CA ASN A 74 -1.51 -0.72 -11.90
C ASN A 74 -2.52 -1.47 -11.01
N PRO A 75 -3.42 -2.30 -11.60
CA PRO A 75 -4.32 -3.16 -10.84
C PRO A 75 -3.64 -4.36 -10.14
N ALA A 76 -2.31 -4.55 -10.29
CA ALA A 76 -1.58 -5.60 -9.62
C ALA A 76 -0.44 -5.04 -8.73
N HIS A 77 -0.45 -5.41 -7.44
CA HIS A 77 0.56 -4.99 -6.46
C HIS A 77 2.00 -5.30 -6.91
N ALA A 78 2.23 -6.54 -7.32
CA ALA A 78 3.54 -7.01 -7.77
C ALA A 78 4.17 -6.16 -8.87
N ARG A 79 3.36 -5.49 -9.72
CA ARG A 79 3.85 -4.65 -10.82
C ARG A 79 4.50 -3.38 -10.32
N PHE A 80 3.81 -2.61 -9.48
CA PHE A 80 4.36 -1.37 -8.95
C PHE A 80 5.45 -1.61 -7.91
N VAL A 81 5.38 -2.72 -7.17
CA VAL A 81 6.46 -3.14 -6.26
C VAL A 81 7.72 -3.46 -7.04
N HIS A 82 7.62 -4.26 -8.10
CA HIS A 82 8.76 -4.57 -8.95
C HIS A 82 9.39 -3.31 -9.53
N ALA A 83 8.57 -2.36 -10.04
CA ALA A 83 9.05 -1.08 -10.54
C ALA A 83 9.79 -0.28 -9.45
N ALA A 84 9.24 -0.19 -8.24
CA ALA A 84 9.88 0.48 -7.12
C ALA A 84 11.19 -0.21 -6.67
N ILE A 85 11.31 -1.53 -6.81
CA ILE A 85 12.57 -2.25 -6.58
C ILE A 85 13.61 -1.83 -7.64
N GLN A 86 13.22 -1.76 -8.92
CA GLN A 86 14.15 -1.32 -9.97
C GLN A 86 14.60 0.13 -9.77
N ASN A 87 13.68 1.02 -9.36
CA ASN A 87 14.00 2.40 -8.99
C ASN A 87 15.04 2.46 -7.86
N ALA A 88 14.91 1.61 -6.84
CA ALA A 88 15.88 1.54 -5.74
C ALA A 88 17.26 1.06 -6.20
N ILE A 89 17.32 0.06 -7.09
CA ILE A 89 18.57 -0.48 -7.66
C ILE A 89 19.29 0.56 -8.51
N GLN A 90 18.53 1.34 -9.28
CA GLN A 90 19.07 2.36 -10.20
C GLN A 90 19.27 3.73 -9.53
N ASP A 91 18.89 3.87 -8.26
CA ASP A 91 18.88 5.13 -7.53
C ASP A 91 18.05 6.25 -8.22
N THR A 92 16.93 5.87 -8.84
CA THR A 92 16.03 6.76 -9.59
C THR A 92 14.64 6.87 -8.96
N GLY A 93 13.87 7.86 -9.40
CA GLY A 93 12.47 8.05 -8.99
C GLY A 93 12.29 8.40 -7.51
N VAL A 94 11.03 8.64 -7.13
CA VAL A 94 10.63 9.04 -5.77
C VAL A 94 9.92 7.94 -4.99
N PHE A 95 9.63 6.79 -5.61
CA PHE A 95 9.12 5.59 -4.94
C PHE A 95 10.12 4.45 -5.10
N ARG A 96 10.71 4.00 -3.98
CA ARG A 96 11.82 3.04 -3.96
C ARG A 96 11.58 1.95 -2.93
N ALA A 97 11.66 0.69 -3.35
CA ALA A 97 11.39 -0.45 -2.48
C ALA A 97 12.67 -1.04 -1.88
N TYR A 98 12.64 -1.29 -0.58
CA TYR A 98 13.73 -1.92 0.18
C TYR A 98 13.20 -3.12 0.98
N PRO A 99 14.03 -4.13 1.29
CA PRO A 99 13.64 -5.20 2.21
C PRO A 99 13.05 -4.62 3.50
N TYR A 100 11.98 -5.22 4.03
CA TYR A 100 11.24 -4.62 5.15
C TYR A 100 12.09 -4.44 6.42
N GLN A 101 13.15 -5.24 6.58
CA GLN A 101 14.10 -5.14 7.69
C GLN A 101 15.15 -4.03 7.49
N ALA A 102 15.37 -3.60 6.24
CA ALA A 102 16.43 -2.64 5.91
C ALA A 102 16.06 -1.22 6.37
N ILE A 103 14.79 -0.86 6.33
CA ILE A 103 14.33 0.51 6.58
C ILE A 103 13.22 0.59 7.62
N GLU A 104 13.15 1.73 8.31
CA GLU A 104 11.98 2.05 9.15
C GLU A 104 10.83 2.53 8.26
N PRO A 105 9.58 2.11 8.48
CA PRO A 105 8.43 2.68 7.80
C PRO A 105 8.15 4.10 8.30
N GLY A 106 7.84 5.00 7.36
CA GLY A 106 7.40 6.36 7.59
C GLY A 106 5.97 6.61 7.08
N LEU A 107 5.40 7.76 7.45
CA LEU A 107 4.11 8.21 6.91
C LEU A 107 4.15 8.30 5.38
N GLY A 108 3.13 7.78 4.72
CA GLY A 108 3.02 7.75 3.27
C GLY A 108 3.85 6.67 2.56
N ASP A 109 4.63 5.87 3.29
CA ASP A 109 5.26 4.67 2.75
C ASP A 109 4.21 3.57 2.49
N ILE A 110 4.55 2.61 1.65
CA ILE A 110 3.68 1.47 1.33
C ILE A 110 4.33 0.20 1.85
N ILE A 111 3.62 -0.55 2.70
CA ILE A 111 4.08 -1.83 3.20
C ILE A 111 3.51 -2.93 2.33
N HIS A 112 4.38 -3.80 1.83
CA HIS A 112 4.03 -4.91 0.94
C HIS A 112 4.26 -6.27 1.63
N HIS A 113 3.30 -7.18 1.46
CA HIS A 113 3.36 -8.51 2.06
C HIS A 113 2.69 -9.59 1.21
N ASN A 114 3.00 -10.84 1.53
CA ASN A 114 2.38 -12.01 0.90
C ASN A 114 0.87 -12.09 1.16
N ARG A 115 0.12 -12.78 0.31
CA ARG A 115 -1.29 -13.14 0.54
C ARG A 115 -1.46 -14.64 0.32
N GLY A 116 -2.54 -15.25 0.81
CA GLY A 116 -2.84 -16.66 0.52
C GLY A 116 -1.85 -17.67 1.10
N ASN A 117 -1.23 -17.35 2.24
CA ASN A 117 -0.18 -18.16 2.90
C ASN A 117 1.05 -18.41 2.01
N LYS A 118 1.29 -17.57 1.00
CA LYS A 118 2.52 -17.57 0.22
C LYS A 118 3.69 -17.03 1.05
N ARG A 119 4.91 -17.34 0.64
CA ARG A 119 6.16 -16.96 1.34
C ARG A 119 7.23 -16.47 0.35
N TYR A 120 6.84 -15.60 -0.58
CA TYR A 120 7.78 -14.89 -1.44
C TYR A 120 8.62 -13.91 -0.62
N ASP A 121 9.87 -13.72 -1.01
CA ASP A 121 10.80 -12.77 -0.40
C ASP A 121 11.13 -11.60 -1.35
N PHE A 122 12.02 -10.72 -0.90
CA PHE A 122 12.44 -9.56 -1.67
C PHE A 122 13.14 -9.94 -2.98
N GLU A 123 13.99 -10.97 -2.99
CA GLU A 123 14.70 -11.39 -4.21
C GLU A 123 13.74 -12.03 -5.23
N PHE A 124 12.69 -12.71 -4.76
CA PHE A 124 11.60 -13.16 -5.61
C PHE A 124 10.86 -11.98 -6.24
N ALA A 125 10.44 -10.99 -5.43
CA ALA A 125 9.74 -9.79 -5.90
C ALA A 125 10.59 -8.96 -6.89
N LYS A 126 11.91 -8.93 -6.69
CA LYS A 126 12.86 -8.27 -7.58
C LYS A 126 12.90 -8.89 -8.98
N LYS A 127 12.67 -10.20 -9.11
CA LYS A 127 12.73 -10.93 -10.40
C LYS A 127 11.36 -11.16 -11.03
N ASN A 128 10.28 -11.03 -10.26
CA ASN A 128 8.92 -11.39 -10.67
C ASN A 128 7.97 -10.20 -10.66
N LYS A 129 7.06 -10.17 -11.64
CA LYS A 129 6.04 -9.10 -11.82
C LYS A 129 4.61 -9.57 -11.56
N ALA A 130 4.43 -10.83 -11.19
CA ALA A 130 3.14 -11.45 -10.97
C ALA A 130 3.25 -12.49 -9.85
N TYR A 131 2.61 -12.20 -8.71
CA TYR A 131 2.49 -13.11 -7.58
C TYR A 131 1.43 -12.57 -6.61
N GLU A 132 0.84 -13.49 -5.84
CA GLU A 132 -0.21 -13.16 -4.88
C GLU A 132 0.37 -12.35 -3.72
N SER A 133 -0.14 -11.13 -3.54
CA SER A 133 0.41 -10.18 -2.59
C SER A 133 -0.57 -9.04 -2.31
N HIS A 134 -0.25 -8.23 -1.30
CA HIS A 134 -1.07 -7.10 -0.88
C HIS A 134 -0.20 -5.94 -0.39
N SER A 135 -0.72 -4.72 -0.53
CA SER A 135 -0.04 -3.50 -0.11
C SER A 135 -1.00 -2.55 0.59
N ALA A 136 -0.50 -1.80 1.57
CA ALA A 136 -1.27 -0.78 2.30
C ALA A 136 -0.39 0.45 2.62
N ILE A 137 -1.00 1.63 2.70
CA ILE A 137 -0.32 2.92 2.93
C ILE A 137 -0.20 3.18 4.41
N VAL A 138 0.99 3.53 4.91
CA VAL A 138 1.22 3.96 6.28
C VAL A 138 0.60 5.34 6.52
N VAL A 139 -0.33 5.43 7.46
CA VAL A 139 -1.09 6.65 7.79
C VAL A 139 -0.82 7.17 9.20
N GLU A 140 -0.30 6.32 10.07
CA GLU A 140 0.05 6.68 11.44
C GLU A 140 1.34 5.99 11.86
N ARG A 141 2.13 6.66 12.70
CA ARG A 141 3.28 6.10 13.41
C ARG A 141 3.17 6.51 14.88
N GLY A 142 3.29 5.56 15.79
CA GLY A 142 3.09 5.81 17.22
C GLY A 142 3.73 4.77 18.11
N THR A 143 3.54 4.95 19.41
CA THR A 143 3.96 4.02 20.46
C THR A 143 2.82 3.89 21.45
N ASP A 144 2.44 2.64 21.76
CA ASP A 144 1.45 2.32 22.79
C ASP A 144 2.07 1.44 23.89
N ALA A 145 1.25 0.93 24.82
CA ALA A 145 1.71 0.05 25.89
C ALA A 145 2.39 -1.26 25.41
N LYS A 146 2.21 -1.65 24.14
CA LYS A 146 2.82 -2.83 23.51
C LYS A 146 4.01 -2.47 22.62
N GLY A 147 4.44 -1.21 22.60
CA GLY A 147 5.62 -0.73 21.89
C GLY A 147 5.29 0.03 20.61
N ASN A 148 6.30 0.13 19.74
CA ASN A 148 6.23 0.93 18.51
C ASN A 148 5.30 0.28 17.48
N TYR A 149 4.58 1.11 16.73
CA TYR A 149 3.69 0.63 15.68
C TYR A 149 3.56 1.63 14.53
N VAL A 150 3.05 1.13 13.41
CA VAL A 150 2.39 1.94 12.38
C VAL A 150 0.98 1.42 12.13
N LEU A 151 0.07 2.31 11.74
CA LEU A 151 -1.20 1.93 11.14
C LEU A 151 -1.12 2.10 9.62
N THR A 152 -1.67 1.14 8.91
CA THR A 152 -1.80 1.20 7.45
C THR A 152 -3.27 1.20 7.05
N VAL A 153 -3.61 1.92 5.98
CA VAL A 153 -4.91 1.83 5.30
C VAL A 153 -4.74 1.11 3.96
N GLY A 154 -5.59 0.11 3.72
CA GLY A 154 -5.67 -0.64 2.47
C GLY A 154 -7.11 -0.88 2.03
N GLY A 155 -7.32 -1.00 0.72
CA GLY A 155 -8.59 -1.39 0.11
C GLY A 155 -8.71 -2.90 -0.09
N ASN A 156 -9.93 -3.40 -0.31
CA ASN A 156 -10.28 -4.83 -0.41
C ASN A 156 -9.67 -5.67 0.73
N GLU A 157 -9.64 -5.10 1.93
CA GLU A 157 -9.23 -5.78 3.15
C GLU A 157 -10.48 -6.22 3.89
N SER A 158 -10.76 -7.53 3.89
CA SER A 158 -12.06 -8.07 4.30
C SER A 158 -13.20 -7.37 3.55
N ASP A 159 -13.04 -7.32 2.22
CA ASP A 159 -14.02 -6.81 1.28
C ASP A 159 -14.41 -5.34 1.52
N SER A 160 -13.48 -4.53 2.07
CA SER A 160 -13.70 -3.11 2.34
C SER A 160 -12.39 -2.33 2.49
N ILE A 161 -12.46 -1.08 2.98
CA ILE A 161 -11.31 -0.25 3.34
C ILE A 161 -11.05 -0.42 4.84
N ARG A 162 -9.85 -0.89 5.20
CA ARG A 162 -9.53 -1.20 6.60
C ARG A 162 -8.19 -0.64 7.02
N LYS A 163 -8.08 -0.43 8.33
CA LYS A 163 -6.83 -0.18 9.03
C LYS A 163 -6.24 -1.49 9.54
N LYS A 164 -4.92 -1.59 9.49
CA LYS A 164 -4.15 -2.66 10.17
C LYS A 164 -3.02 -2.06 10.98
N LEU A 165 -2.85 -2.59 12.19
CA LEU A 165 -1.70 -2.28 13.03
C LEU A 165 -0.55 -3.21 12.71
N ILE A 166 0.63 -2.64 12.50
CA ILE A 166 1.87 -3.36 12.26
C ILE A 166 2.85 -3.01 13.38
N ARG A 167 3.33 -4.04 14.08
CA ARG A 167 4.25 -3.89 15.20
C ARG A 167 5.68 -3.69 14.72
N LEU A 168 6.38 -2.81 15.41
CA LEU A 168 7.78 -2.50 15.16
C LEU A 168 8.63 -2.85 16.38
N ASP A 169 9.89 -3.18 16.14
CA ASP A 169 10.87 -3.41 17.20
C ASP A 169 11.38 -2.08 17.81
N LYS A 170 12.36 -2.20 18.72
CA LYS A 170 12.98 -1.05 19.37
C LYS A 170 13.79 -0.17 18.39
N GLN A 171 14.16 -0.72 17.25
CA GLN A 171 14.85 -0.04 16.14
C GLN A 171 13.86 0.47 15.08
N TRP A 172 12.56 0.46 15.39
CA TRP A 172 11.48 0.88 14.49
C TRP A 172 11.41 0.09 13.17
N LYS A 173 11.94 -1.14 13.13
CA LYS A 173 11.78 -2.05 11.98
C LYS A 173 10.55 -2.93 12.18
N ILE A 174 9.93 -3.34 11.07
CA ILE A 174 8.75 -4.22 11.13
C ILE A 174 9.15 -5.57 11.74
N ILE A 175 8.39 -6.01 12.74
CA ILE A 175 8.54 -7.34 13.34
C ILE A 175 8.00 -8.39 12.35
N ALA A 176 8.82 -9.42 12.09
CA ALA A 176 8.47 -10.52 11.20
C ALA A 176 7.22 -11.28 11.67
N ARG A 177 6.53 -11.92 10.72
CA ARG A 177 5.37 -12.79 11.01
C ARG A 177 5.37 -14.02 10.09
N GLU A 178 4.86 -15.13 10.59
CA GLU A 178 4.79 -16.41 9.84
C GLU A 178 3.72 -16.41 8.76
N ILE A 179 2.52 -15.91 9.09
CA ILE A 179 1.39 -15.87 8.15
C ILE A 179 1.54 -14.63 7.28
N ASN A 180 1.54 -14.83 5.96
CA ASN A 180 1.62 -13.74 4.98
C ASN A 180 2.80 -12.79 5.27
N PRO A 181 4.05 -13.29 5.29
CA PRO A 181 5.22 -12.52 5.70
C PRO A 181 5.41 -11.24 4.88
N TYR A 182 5.97 -10.22 5.51
CA TYR A 182 6.34 -8.96 4.87
C TYR A 182 7.46 -9.19 3.85
N ILE A 183 7.42 -8.43 2.74
CA ILE A 183 8.40 -8.52 1.66
C ILE A 183 9.25 -7.26 1.64
N CYS A 184 8.62 -6.09 1.50
CA CYS A 184 9.32 -4.83 1.33
C CYS A 184 8.52 -3.65 1.88
N ILE A 185 9.21 -2.53 2.03
CA ILE A 185 8.63 -1.20 2.22
C ILE A 185 8.98 -0.38 0.98
N ILE A 186 7.97 0.16 0.29
CA ILE A 186 8.18 1.21 -0.72
C ILE A 186 8.28 2.53 0.03
N ARG A 187 9.48 3.06 0.08
CA ARG A 187 9.77 4.39 0.60
C ARG A 187 9.27 5.45 -0.37
N ASN A 188 8.51 6.39 0.17
CA ASN A 188 8.05 7.59 -0.52
C ASN A 188 9.01 8.77 -0.23
N LEU A 189 9.68 9.27 -1.27
CA LEU A 189 10.63 10.37 -1.20
C LEU A 189 10.06 11.71 -1.70
N LYS A 190 8.75 11.76 -2.00
CA LYS A 190 8.06 12.91 -2.59
C LYS A 190 7.54 13.90 -1.55
#